data_AF-A0A0M2DI82-F1
#
_entry.id   AF-A0A0M2DI82-F1
#
_cell.length_a   1.000
_cell.length_b   1.000
_cell.length_c   1.000
_cell.angle_alpha   90.00
_cell.angle_beta   90.00
_cell.angle_gamma   90.00
#
_symmetry.space_group_name_H-M   'P 1'
#
loop_
_entity.id
_entity.type
_entity.pdbx_description
1 polymer ?
#
loop_
_entity_poly.entity_id
_entity_poly.type
_entity_poly.pdbx_seq_one_letter_code
_entity_poly.pdbx_strand_id
1 'polypeptide(L)'
;MHRHTDFKAMETVNTTQQPPNPNSPNGCWARHGYRVERTERAMGSPKRDIYAPDGTLVLVDSDYDEEMAYCREHGLLLPATT
;
A
#
# COMPACT_ATOMS: atom_id res chain seq x y z
N MET A 1 -28.64 9.17 -41.78
CA MET A 1 -28.96 9.15 -40.35
C MET A 1 -27.95 8.24 -39.66
N HIS A 2 -26.87 8.78 -39.10
CA HIS A 2 -25.94 8.03 -38.24
C HIS A 2 -25.37 8.98 -37.20
N ARG A 3 -25.92 8.91 -35.98
CA ARG A 3 -25.29 9.42 -34.77
C ARG A 3 -25.51 8.39 -33.69
N HIS A 4 -24.49 7.60 -33.40
CA HIS A 4 -24.37 6.97 -32.10
C HIS A 4 -23.11 7.57 -31.48
N THR A 5 -23.34 8.49 -30.54
CA THR A 5 -22.34 9.07 -29.68
C THR A 5 -21.92 7.99 -28.70
N ASP A 6 -20.71 7.45 -28.83
CA ASP A 6 -20.18 6.54 -27.82
C ASP A 6 -19.57 7.37 -26.68
N PHE A 7 -20.15 7.17 -25.50
CA PHE A 7 -19.75 7.76 -24.25
C PHE A 7 -18.60 6.94 -23.65
N LYS A 8 -17.54 7.64 -23.23
CA LYS A 8 -16.82 7.38 -21.97
C LYS A 8 -15.86 6.18 -21.94
N ALA A 9 -14.66 6.37 -22.46
CA ALA A 9 -13.45 5.83 -21.85
C ALA A 9 -12.73 6.97 -21.11
N MET A 10 -13.11 7.19 -19.85
CA MET A 10 -12.27 7.91 -18.90
C MET A 10 -11.15 6.94 -18.49
N GLU A 11 -10.10 6.91 -19.31
CA GLU A 11 -8.86 6.21 -18.98
C GLU A 11 -8.37 6.80 -17.66
N THR A 12 -8.51 5.99 -16.62
CA THR A 12 -8.21 6.37 -15.25
C THR A 12 -6.70 6.46 -15.15
N VAL A 13 -6.20 7.68 -15.00
CA VAL A 13 -4.84 7.98 -14.58
C VAL A 13 -4.45 7.06 -13.42
N ASN A 14 -3.35 6.30 -13.53
CA ASN A 14 -2.23 6.44 -12.60
C ASN A 14 -1.05 5.50 -12.88
N THR A 15 0.08 6.14 -13.21
CA THR A 15 1.44 5.91 -12.69
C THR A 15 1.95 4.48 -12.63
N THR A 16 3.05 4.22 -13.36
CA THR A 16 3.94 3.05 -13.28
C THR A 16 4.16 2.55 -11.85
N GLN A 17 3.30 1.67 -11.35
CA GLN A 17 3.54 0.91 -10.13
C GLN A 17 4.30 -0.35 -10.52
N GLN A 18 5.62 -0.24 -10.50
CA GLN A 18 6.48 -1.42 -10.37
C GLN A 18 5.92 -2.25 -9.20
N PRO A 19 5.80 -3.59 -9.31
CA PRO A 19 5.29 -4.41 -8.22
C PRO A 19 6.09 -4.06 -6.96
N PRO A 20 5.43 -3.85 -5.80
CA PRO A 20 6.11 -3.38 -4.61
C PRO A 20 7.29 -4.31 -4.33
N ASN A 21 8.47 -3.72 -4.12
CA ASN A 21 9.64 -4.50 -3.73
C ASN A 21 9.22 -5.43 -2.58
N PRO A 22 9.47 -6.75 -2.66
CA PRO A 22 9.03 -7.70 -1.65
C PRO A 22 9.44 -7.29 -0.22
N ASN A 23 10.56 -6.59 -0.04
CA ASN A 23 11.03 -6.12 1.26
C ASN A 23 10.74 -4.62 1.53
N SER A 24 9.81 -4.02 0.78
CA SER A 24 9.15 -2.76 1.15
C SER A 24 7.95 -3.03 2.06
N PRO A 25 7.44 -2.04 2.82
CA PRO A 25 6.27 -2.23 3.68
C PRO A 25 5.08 -2.80 2.90
N ASN A 26 4.74 -2.20 1.75
CA ASN A 26 3.64 -2.67 0.90
C ASN A 26 3.83 -4.12 0.44
N GLY A 27 5.05 -4.51 0.12
CA GLY A 27 5.37 -5.89 -0.24
C GLY A 27 5.16 -6.84 0.94
N CYS A 28 5.52 -6.42 2.15
CA CYS A 28 5.33 -7.21 3.37
C CYS A 28 3.84 -7.35 3.70
N TRP A 29 3.12 -6.23 3.76
CA TRP A 29 1.70 -6.19 4.09
C TRP A 29 0.87 -7.07 3.15
N ALA A 30 1.07 -6.92 1.84
CA ALA A 30 0.32 -7.67 0.83
C ALA A 30 0.54 -9.18 0.94
N ARG A 31 1.78 -9.64 1.19
CA ARG A 31 2.07 -11.08 1.33
C ARG A 31 1.42 -11.71 2.55
N HIS A 32 1.33 -10.96 3.64
CA HIS A 32 0.88 -11.48 4.92
C HIS A 32 -0.59 -11.17 5.20
N GLY A 33 -1.31 -10.58 4.25
CA GLY A 33 -2.75 -10.32 4.35
C GLY A 33 -3.11 -9.10 5.21
N TYR A 34 -2.17 -8.20 5.45
CA TYR A 34 -2.43 -6.95 6.16
C TYR A 34 -3.21 -5.98 5.27
N ARG A 35 -4.10 -5.22 5.89
CA ARG A 35 -4.84 -4.14 5.24
C ARG A 35 -4.21 -2.79 5.57
N VAL A 36 -4.03 -1.97 4.55
CA VAL A 36 -3.44 -0.64 4.65
C VAL A 36 -4.50 0.39 4.33
N GLU A 37 -4.82 1.25 5.28
CA GLU A 37 -5.65 2.43 5.06
C GLU A 37 -4.75 3.65 5.02
N ARG A 38 -4.88 4.49 3.99
CA ARG A 38 -3.98 5.61 3.74
C ARG A 38 -4.74 6.92 3.82
N THR A 39 -4.28 7.81 4.68
CA THR A 39 -4.82 9.15 4.87
C THR A 39 -3.92 10.14 4.14
N GLU A 40 -4.41 10.66 3.03
CA GLU A 40 -3.75 11.74 2.30
C GLU A 40 -3.79 13.04 3.13
N ARG A 41 -2.69 13.79 3.11
CA ARG A 41 -2.57 15.07 3.83
C ARG A 41 -2.32 16.19 2.82
N ALA A 42 -2.89 17.37 3.08
CA ALA A 42 -2.70 18.54 2.23
C ALA A 42 -1.23 19.01 2.19
N MET A 43 -0.47 18.77 3.27
CA MET A 43 0.97 18.98 3.34
C MET A 43 1.62 17.85 4.14
N GLY A 44 2.82 17.44 3.71
CA GLY A 44 3.60 16.38 4.35
C GLY A 44 3.37 14.99 3.74
N SER A 45 4.06 13.99 4.28
CA SER A 45 3.94 12.61 3.85
C SER A 45 2.56 12.03 4.21
N PRO A 46 1.96 11.18 3.34
CA PRO A 46 0.78 10.41 3.70
C PRO A 46 1.03 9.57 4.94
N LYS A 47 0.02 9.45 5.78
CA LYS A 47 0.06 8.59 6.96
C LYS A 47 -0.85 7.38 6.77
N ARG A 48 -0.58 6.31 7.50
CA ARG A 48 -1.24 5.02 7.28
C ARG A 48 -1.63 4.34 8.57
N ASP A 49 -2.79 3.69 8.53
CA ASP A 49 -3.24 2.75 9.54
C ASP A 49 -3.08 1.34 8.97
N ILE A 50 -2.43 0.47 9.73
CA ILE A 50 -2.10 -0.89 9.32
C ILE A 50 -2.88 -1.86 10.19
N TYR A 51 -3.70 -2.69 9.57
CA TYR A 51 -4.51 -3.71 10.22
C TYR A 51 -3.97 -5.09 9.89
N ALA A 52 -3.79 -5.93 10.92
CA ALA A 52 -3.48 -7.34 10.77
C ALA A 52 -4.63 -8.11 10.11
N PRO A 53 -4.38 -9.35 9.63
CA PRO A 53 -5.40 -10.16 8.94
C PRO A 53 -6.64 -10.46 9.78
N ASP A 54 -6.52 -10.44 11.11
CA ASP A 54 -7.62 -10.62 12.07
C ASP A 54 -8.42 -9.32 12.30
N GLY A 55 -8.03 -8.21 11.68
CA GLY A 55 -8.63 -6.89 11.83
C GLY A 55 -8.03 -6.04 12.95
N THR A 56 -7.03 -6.52 13.69
CA THR A 56 -6.36 -5.76 14.75
C THR A 56 -5.58 -4.59 14.17
N LEU A 57 -5.80 -3.37 14.66
CA LEU A 57 -4.98 -2.21 14.32
C LEU A 57 -3.60 -2.34 15.00
N VAL A 58 -2.53 -2.50 14.21
CA VAL A 58 -1.16 -2.72 14.72
C VAL A 58 -0.27 -1.48 14.61
N LEU A 59 -0.57 -0.59 13.66
CA LEU A 59 0.08 0.72 13.52
C LEU A 59 -0.98 1.77 13.18
N VAL A 60 -0.87 2.95 13.79
CA VAL A 60 -1.78 4.07 13.62
C VAL A 60 -0.99 5.31 13.20
N ASP A 61 -1.51 6.06 12.23
CA ASP A 61 -0.88 7.27 11.68
C ASP A 61 0.61 7.09 11.34
N SER A 62 0.98 5.90 10.88
CA SER A 62 2.38 5.50 10.73
C SER A 62 3.01 6.08 9.47
N ASP A 63 4.31 6.37 9.56
CA ASP A 63 5.15 6.60 8.39
C ASP A 63 5.93 5.36 7.95
N TYR A 64 6.75 5.54 6.92
CA TYR A 64 7.52 4.47 6.31
C TYR A 64 8.51 3.80 7.27
N ASP A 65 9.16 4.58 8.15
CA ASP A 65 10.21 4.06 9.02
C ASP A 65 9.59 3.22 10.14
N GLU A 66 8.48 3.67 10.71
CA GLU A 66 7.68 2.92 11.68
C GLU A 66 7.19 1.58 11.09
N GLU A 67 6.68 1.61 9.86
CA GLU A 67 6.24 0.40 9.16
C GLU A 67 7.37 -0.57 8.85
N MET A 68 8.53 -0.05 8.42
CA MET A 68 9.70 -0.88 8.18
C MET A 68 10.25 -1.49 9.48
N ALA A 69 10.22 -0.75 10.59
CA ALA A 69 10.61 -1.29 11.90
C ALA A 69 9.71 -2.47 12.29
N TYR A 70 8.39 -2.30 12.19
CA TYR A 70 7.43 -3.38 12.46
C TYR A 70 7.68 -4.61 11.57
N CYS A 71 7.88 -4.41 10.25
CA CYS A 71 8.17 -5.51 9.33
C CYS A 71 9.41 -6.32 9.74
N ARG A 72 10.44 -5.66 10.30
CA ARG A 72 11.66 -6.31 10.78
C ARG A 72 11.42 -7.06 12.09
N GLU A 73 10.81 -6.39 13.06
CA GLU A 73 10.57 -6.94 14.41
C GLU A 73 9.65 -8.17 14.39
N HIS A 74 8.67 -8.17 13.50
CA HIS A 74 7.72 -9.27 13.34
C HIS A 74 8.16 -10.32 12.30
N GLY A 75 9.38 -10.23 11.77
CA GLY A 75 9.93 -11.21 10.83
C GLY A 75 9.16 -11.29 9.50
N LEU A 76 8.55 -10.18 9.07
CA LEU A 76 7.72 -10.15 7.86
C LEU A 76 8.55 -10.03 6.59
N LEU A 77 9.81 -9.60 6.68
CA LEU A 77 10.75 -9.50 5.56
C LEU A 77 11.18 -10.87 5.04
N LEU A 78 11.45 -10.98 3.74
CA LEU A 78 12.12 -12.16 3.18
C LEU A 78 13.60 -12.17 3.58
N PRO A 79 14.20 -13.36 3.77
CA PRO A 79 15.63 -13.48 3.99
C PRO A 79 16.40 -12.86 2.81
N ALA A 80 17.58 -12.30 3.10
CA ALA A 80 18.46 -11.85 2.04
C ALA A 80 18.85 -13.05 1.18
N THR A 81 18.52 -13.01 -0.11
CA THR A 81 18.96 -14.04 -1.06
C THR A 81 20.48 -14.00 -1.09
N THR A 82 21.13 -15.07 -0.60
CA THR A 82 22.58 -15.25 -0.61
C THR A 82 23.02 -15.86 -1.94
#